data_AF-K9QWQ4-F1
#
_entry.id   AF-K9QWQ4-F1
#
_cell.length_a   1.000
_cell.length_b   1.000
_cell.length_c   1.000
_cell.angle_alpha   90.00
_cell.angle_beta   90.00
_cell.angle_gamma   90.00
#
_symmetry.space_group_name_H-M   'P 1'
#
loop_
_entity.id
_entity.type
_entity.pdbx_description
1 polymer ?
#
loop_
_entity_poly.entity_id
_entity_poly.type
_entity_poly.pdbx_seq_one_letter_code
_entity_poly.pdbx_strand_id
1 'polypeptide(L)'
;MTALENIVNFSSGGTPSRENFNYWNGDIPWISASSMYCDLLVDSDQKITVQGLNNGSRLAKKGSILILVRGSILYNRIPMGIAGRDLSFNQDVKALKVLTNDKIEFLFFWLKSQENLLKSMVTGTGIGAGKLDLFQLQSLTTYRPTLAEQEKIASFLGAVDTRLNQLRRKRELLQTYKCGVMQKIFAQKIRFKDAIGSPFPDWEERKLGDFIIEHQERVNANTHVPIYSSSREGLKPQKEYFSDRELKNEGEYGVVPKNFFVYRHMSDDITFKFNINDTGEDIAVSKEYPVFTTKNS
;
A
#
# COMPACT_ATOMS: atom_id res chain seq x y z
N MET A 1 -5.52 -1.66 -36.27
CA MET A 1 -4.76 -1.42 -35.02
C MET A 1 -3.45 -0.75 -35.40
N THR A 2 -2.88 0.07 -34.51
CA THR A 2 -1.63 0.81 -34.76
C THR A 2 -0.58 0.38 -33.74
N ALA A 3 0.64 0.08 -34.19
CA ALA A 3 1.74 -0.27 -33.30
C ALA A 3 2.20 0.94 -32.47
N LEU A 4 2.59 0.70 -31.22
CA LEU A 4 2.95 1.73 -30.25
C LEU A 4 4.16 2.55 -30.70
N GLU A 5 5.14 1.91 -31.33
CA GLU A 5 6.30 2.56 -31.95
C GLU A 5 5.95 3.63 -33.01
N ASN A 6 4.77 3.53 -33.64
CA ASN A 6 4.28 4.53 -34.60
C ASN A 6 3.53 5.70 -33.92
N ILE A 7 3.31 5.63 -32.61
CA ILE A 7 2.55 6.61 -31.83
C ILE A 7 3.49 7.39 -30.89
N VAL A 8 4.51 6.71 -30.33
CA VAL A 8 5.40 7.29 -29.32
C VAL A 8 6.87 7.06 -29.66
N ASN A 9 7.72 8.02 -29.27
CA ASN A 9 9.16 7.82 -29.24
C ASN A 9 9.60 7.35 -27.84
N PHE A 10 10.38 6.27 -27.79
CA PHE A 10 10.97 5.77 -26.56
C PHE A 10 12.33 6.42 -26.30
N SER A 11 12.57 6.78 -25.06
CA SER A 11 13.88 7.25 -24.60
C SER A 11 14.27 6.58 -23.29
N SER A 12 15.57 6.29 -23.16
CA SER A 12 16.14 5.75 -21.93
C SER A 12 16.66 6.86 -21.06
N GLY A 13 16.46 6.73 -19.75
CA GLY A 13 17.08 7.60 -18.77
C GLY A 13 18.54 7.26 -18.55
N GLY A 14 19.12 7.87 -17.52
CA GLY A 14 20.50 7.66 -17.13
C GLY A 14 20.73 7.98 -15.65
N THR A 15 21.78 7.37 -15.10
CA THR A 15 22.27 7.62 -13.76
C THR A 15 23.56 8.44 -13.86
N PRO A 16 23.56 9.72 -13.46
CA PRO A 16 24.80 10.48 -13.28
C PRO A 16 25.71 9.76 -12.28
N SER A 17 27.04 9.96 -12.37
CA SER A 17 27.96 9.30 -11.45
C SER A 17 27.55 9.53 -9.99
N ARG A 18 27.39 8.44 -9.23
CA ARG A 18 27.05 8.48 -7.80
C ARG A 18 28.22 8.94 -6.94
N GLU A 19 29.44 8.89 -7.46
CA GLU A 19 30.65 9.33 -6.78
C GLU A 19 30.81 10.86 -6.85
N ASN A 20 30.17 11.52 -7.81
CA ASN A 20 30.20 12.98 -7.92
C ASN A 20 28.99 13.60 -7.20
N PHE A 21 29.20 14.02 -5.96
CA PHE A 21 28.15 14.61 -5.12
C PHE A 21 27.53 15.89 -5.72
N ASN A 22 28.25 16.64 -6.57
CA ASN A 22 27.72 17.85 -7.22
C ASN A 22 26.60 17.56 -8.23
N TYR A 23 26.42 16.29 -8.62
CA TYR A 23 25.34 15.88 -9.52
C TYR A 23 24.02 15.64 -8.79
N TRP A 24 24.04 15.53 -7.46
CA TRP A 24 22.91 15.12 -6.64
C TRP A 24 22.44 16.25 -5.72
N ASN A 25 21.30 16.07 -5.06
CA ASN A 25 20.70 17.03 -4.14
C ASN A 25 20.36 18.38 -4.78
N GLY A 26 20.02 18.38 -6.06
CA GLY A 26 19.47 19.55 -6.76
C GLY A 26 17.93 19.59 -6.69
N ASP A 27 17.33 20.31 -7.63
CA ASP A 27 15.87 20.52 -7.69
C ASP A 27 15.15 19.67 -8.74
N ILE A 28 15.88 18.90 -9.56
CA ILE A 28 15.30 18.10 -10.64
C ILE A 28 15.00 16.70 -10.10
N PRO A 29 13.73 16.27 -10.01
CA PRO A 29 13.39 14.91 -9.59
C PRO A 29 14.09 13.88 -10.48
N TRP A 30 14.61 12.81 -9.89
CA TRP A 30 15.24 11.68 -10.56
C TRP A 30 14.43 10.40 -10.29
N ILE A 31 13.54 10.09 -11.23
CA ILE A 31 12.59 9.00 -11.13
C ILE A 31 13.29 7.65 -11.31
N SER A 32 13.03 6.74 -10.38
CA SER A 32 13.39 5.33 -10.47
C SER A 32 12.23 4.45 -10.01
N ALA A 33 12.42 3.13 -9.95
CA ALA A 33 11.42 2.20 -9.45
C ALA A 33 10.86 2.59 -8.07
N SER A 34 11.69 3.20 -7.20
CA SER A 34 11.30 3.64 -5.86
C SER A 34 10.46 4.93 -5.83
N SER A 35 10.16 5.54 -6.98
CA SER A 35 9.35 6.78 -7.03
C SER A 35 8.03 6.59 -7.78
N MET A 36 7.81 5.43 -8.41
CA MET A 36 6.69 5.20 -9.33
C MET A 36 5.49 4.55 -8.65
N TYR A 37 4.97 5.16 -7.58
CA TYR A 37 3.80 4.68 -6.83
C TYR A 37 2.48 5.38 -7.19
N CYS A 38 2.55 6.42 -8.02
CA CYS A 38 1.40 7.24 -8.40
C CYS A 38 1.35 7.43 -9.91
N ASP A 39 0.15 7.64 -10.43
CA ASP A 39 -0.09 7.85 -11.86
C ASP A 39 0.40 9.22 -12.35
N LEU A 40 0.57 10.20 -11.46
CA LEU A 40 1.16 11.51 -11.77
C LEU A 40 2.48 11.67 -11.01
N LEU A 41 3.59 11.70 -11.76
CA LEU A 41 4.94 11.80 -11.23
C LEU A 41 5.35 13.27 -11.16
N VAL A 42 5.48 13.80 -9.94
CA VAL A 42 5.80 15.21 -9.69
C VAL A 42 7.12 15.36 -8.94
N ASP A 43 7.47 14.42 -8.06
CA ASP A 43 8.66 14.48 -7.24
C ASP A 43 9.26 13.08 -6.99
N SER A 44 10.46 13.05 -6.40
CA SER A 44 11.16 11.85 -5.97
C SER A 44 12.12 12.14 -4.81
N ASP A 45 12.42 11.12 -4.02
CA ASP A 45 13.37 11.21 -2.89
C ASP A 45 14.76 11.65 -3.35
N GLN A 46 15.23 11.12 -4.48
CA GLN A 46 16.49 11.52 -5.09
C GLN A 46 16.26 12.62 -6.12
N LYS A 47 17.10 13.66 -6.07
CA LYS A 47 17.10 14.77 -7.03
C LYS A 47 18.50 14.99 -7.56
N ILE A 48 18.59 15.51 -8.78
CA ILE A 48 19.85 15.84 -9.44
C ILE A 48 19.92 17.33 -9.74
N THR A 49 21.14 17.84 -9.87
CA THR A 49 21.42 19.19 -10.32
C THR A 49 21.32 19.28 -11.85
N VAL A 50 21.30 20.50 -12.39
CA VAL A 50 21.43 20.71 -13.85
C VAL A 50 22.74 20.11 -14.38
N GLN A 51 23.82 20.17 -13.58
CA GLN A 51 25.08 19.56 -13.93
C GLN A 51 24.96 18.03 -14.01
N GLY A 52 24.29 17.40 -13.04
CA GLY A 52 24.01 15.96 -13.08
C GLY A 52 23.16 15.57 -14.29
N LEU A 53 22.13 16.36 -14.62
CA LEU A 53 21.31 16.14 -15.81
C LEU A 53 22.15 16.13 -17.09
N ASN A 54 23.01 17.14 -17.25
CA ASN A 54 23.87 17.28 -18.44
C ASN A 54 24.98 16.22 -18.50
N ASN A 55 25.31 15.56 -17.39
CA ASN A 55 26.45 14.64 -17.26
C ASN A 55 26.01 13.24 -16.80
N GLY A 56 24.98 12.67 -17.44
CA GLY A 56 24.63 11.25 -17.27
C GLY A 56 23.17 10.95 -16.99
N SER A 57 22.27 11.93 -17.09
CA SER A 57 20.82 11.67 -17.07
C SER A 57 20.13 12.20 -18.32
N ARG A 58 18.81 12.04 -18.37
CA ARG A 58 17.95 12.59 -19.42
C ARG A 58 16.68 13.17 -18.83
N LEU A 59 16.14 14.18 -19.50
CA LEU A 59 14.91 14.85 -19.10
C LEU A 59 13.72 14.23 -19.84
N ALA A 60 12.71 13.79 -19.11
CA ALA A 60 11.37 13.59 -19.64
C ALA A 60 10.59 14.90 -19.46
N LYS A 61 10.02 15.39 -20.56
CA LYS A 61 9.18 16.59 -20.52
C LYS A 61 7.86 16.28 -19.84
N LYS A 62 7.25 17.29 -19.22
CA LYS A 62 5.86 17.23 -18.75
C LYS A 62 4.97 16.63 -19.84
N GLY A 63 4.10 15.70 -19.46
CA GLY A 63 3.26 14.97 -20.40
C GLY A 63 4.02 13.91 -21.19
N SER A 64 5.03 13.27 -20.59
CA SER A 64 5.59 11.99 -21.08
C SER A 64 5.08 10.85 -20.19
N ILE A 65 4.88 9.66 -20.74
CA ILE A 65 4.61 8.46 -19.95
C ILE A 65 5.94 7.83 -19.56
N LEU A 66 6.15 7.54 -18.29
CA LEU A 66 7.29 6.78 -17.79
C LEU A 66 6.84 5.36 -17.47
N ILE A 67 7.59 4.35 -17.91
CA ILE A 67 7.36 2.93 -17.63
C ILE A 67 8.64 2.28 -17.14
N LEU A 68 8.57 1.53 -16.04
CA LEU A 68 9.68 0.72 -15.56
C LEU A 68 9.82 -0.52 -16.44
N VAL A 69 11.03 -0.79 -16.94
CA VAL A 69 11.32 -1.95 -17.79
C VAL A 69 12.34 -2.91 -17.19
N ARG A 70 12.98 -2.55 -16.07
CA ARG A 70 13.83 -3.48 -15.30
C ARG A 70 13.64 -3.29 -13.79
N GLY A 71 13.50 -4.39 -13.06
CA GLY A 71 13.36 -4.40 -11.61
C GLY A 71 12.59 -5.62 -11.10
N SER A 72 12.86 -6.06 -9.88
CA SER A 72 12.15 -7.20 -9.25
C SER A 72 10.66 -6.94 -9.05
N ILE A 73 10.24 -5.68 -8.92
CA ILE A 73 8.83 -5.29 -8.78
C ILE A 73 7.97 -5.70 -9.99
N LEU A 74 8.58 -5.91 -11.17
CA LEU A 74 7.90 -6.26 -12.42
C LEU A 74 7.15 -7.59 -12.38
N TYR A 75 7.55 -8.52 -11.50
CA TYR A 75 6.81 -9.77 -11.30
C TYR A 75 5.44 -9.54 -10.64
N ASN A 76 5.30 -8.46 -9.86
CA ASN A 76 4.09 -8.16 -9.10
C ASN A 76 3.21 -7.12 -9.80
N ARG A 77 3.80 -6.06 -10.36
CA ARG A 77 3.10 -4.97 -11.05
C ARG A 77 4.01 -4.31 -12.09
N ILE A 78 3.45 -3.52 -13.00
CA ILE A 78 4.23 -2.71 -13.97
C ILE A 78 4.13 -1.23 -13.58
N PRO A 79 5.14 -0.66 -12.88
CA PRO A 79 5.11 0.75 -12.50
C PRO A 79 5.11 1.65 -13.74
N MET A 80 4.10 2.52 -13.80
CA MET A 80 3.92 3.52 -14.85
C MET A 80 3.40 4.82 -14.26
N GLY A 81 3.69 5.96 -14.89
CA GLY A 81 3.12 7.25 -14.52
C GLY A 81 3.36 8.33 -15.57
N ILE A 82 2.55 9.39 -15.55
CA ILE A 82 2.69 10.57 -16.41
C ILE A 82 3.58 11.59 -15.70
N ALA A 83 4.56 12.15 -16.40
CA ALA A 83 5.37 13.27 -15.90
C ALA A 83 4.49 14.52 -15.72
N GLY A 84 4.23 14.92 -14.47
CA GLY A 84 3.47 16.12 -14.13
C GLY A 84 4.25 17.43 -14.28
N ARG A 85 5.58 17.33 -14.35
CA ARG A 85 6.54 18.39 -14.65
C ARG A 85 7.72 17.82 -15.42
N ASP A 86 8.61 18.69 -15.88
CA ASP A 86 9.91 18.26 -16.37
C ASP A 86 10.69 17.59 -15.23
N LEU A 87 11.12 16.36 -15.46
CA LEU A 87 11.83 15.52 -14.48
C LEU A 87 12.84 14.62 -15.19
N SER A 88 13.81 14.10 -14.45
CA SER A 88 14.81 13.15 -14.93
C SER A 88 14.49 11.73 -14.48
N PHE A 89 15.14 10.73 -15.07
CA PHE A 89 14.84 9.33 -14.78
C PHE A 89 16.05 8.42 -15.05
N ASN A 90 16.08 7.25 -14.41
CA ASN A 90 17.17 6.29 -14.52
C ASN A 90 17.09 5.40 -15.78
N GLN A 91 18.12 4.57 -16.02
CA GLN A 91 18.20 3.69 -17.19
C GLN A 91 17.15 2.57 -17.24
N ASP A 92 16.61 2.20 -16.08
CA ASP A 92 15.62 1.13 -15.92
C ASP A 92 14.20 1.60 -16.23
N VAL A 93 14.01 2.92 -16.38
CA VAL A 93 12.76 3.55 -16.78
C VAL A 93 12.88 4.05 -18.22
N LYS A 94 11.81 3.89 -19.01
CA LYS A 94 11.68 4.46 -20.34
C LYS A 94 10.64 5.57 -20.33
N ALA A 95 10.95 6.68 -20.99
CA ALA A 95 9.98 7.74 -21.25
C ALA A 95 9.45 7.62 -22.68
N LEU A 96 8.14 7.61 -22.81
CA LEU A 96 7.37 7.55 -24.04
C LEU A 96 6.82 8.95 -24.29
N LYS A 97 7.32 9.58 -25.36
CA LYS A 97 6.84 10.88 -25.84
C LYS A 97 5.88 10.65 -27.01
N VAL A 98 4.64 11.09 -26.87
CA VAL A 98 3.64 11.01 -27.96
C VAL A 98 4.09 11.88 -29.13
N LEU A 99 4.12 11.29 -30.33
CA LEU A 99 4.52 11.96 -31.58
C LEU A 99 3.32 12.41 -32.43
N THR A 100 2.15 11.89 -32.11
CA THR A 100 0.88 12.14 -32.78
C THR A 100 0.04 13.14 -32.00
N ASN A 101 -1.19 13.38 -32.46
CA ASN A 101 -2.20 14.18 -31.75
C ASN A 101 -3.00 13.38 -30.70
N ASP A 102 -2.62 12.12 -30.44
CA ASP A 102 -3.33 11.27 -29.47
C ASP A 102 -3.26 11.86 -28.06
N LYS A 103 -4.32 11.63 -27.27
CA LYS A 103 -4.36 12.06 -25.88
C LYS A 103 -3.46 11.15 -25.03
N ILE A 104 -2.53 11.76 -24.30
CA ILE A 104 -1.61 11.02 -23.44
C ILE A 104 -2.35 10.22 -22.37
N GLU A 105 -3.39 10.77 -21.78
CA GLU A 105 -4.18 10.11 -20.75
C GLU A 105 -4.87 8.86 -21.31
N PHE A 106 -5.40 8.94 -22.54
CA PHE A 106 -5.96 7.78 -23.24
C PHE A 106 -4.89 6.69 -23.42
N LEU A 107 -3.71 7.04 -23.95
CA LEU A 107 -2.61 6.09 -24.14
C LEU A 107 -2.12 5.50 -22.81
N PHE A 108 -2.08 6.31 -21.76
CA PHE A 108 -1.69 5.89 -20.41
C PHE A 108 -2.68 4.88 -19.85
N PHE A 109 -3.99 5.15 -19.92
CA PHE A 109 -5.02 4.22 -19.46
C PHE A 109 -5.03 2.93 -20.29
N TRP A 110 -4.82 3.01 -21.60
CA TRP A 110 -4.68 1.83 -22.45
C TRP A 110 -3.45 1.00 -22.04
N LEU A 111 -2.28 1.61 -21.79
CA LEU A 111 -1.09 0.90 -21.30
C LEU A 111 -1.36 0.23 -19.95
N LYS A 112 -2.04 0.91 -19.02
CA LYS A 112 -2.46 0.32 -17.74
C LYS A 112 -3.37 -0.88 -17.93
N SER A 113 -4.29 -0.84 -18.90
CA SER A 113 -5.15 -2.00 -19.18
C SER A 113 -4.38 -3.21 -19.74
N GLN A 114 -3.15 -3.01 -20.24
CA GLN A 114 -2.28 -4.10 -20.71
C GLN A 114 -1.41 -4.70 -19.60
N GLU A 115 -1.59 -4.33 -18.32
CA GLU A 115 -0.66 -4.74 -17.25
C GLU A 115 -0.45 -6.27 -17.18
N ASN A 116 -1.49 -7.08 -17.31
CA ASN A 116 -1.36 -8.54 -17.29
C ASN A 116 -0.54 -9.07 -18.48
N LEU A 117 -0.76 -8.51 -19.67
CA LEU A 117 0.01 -8.84 -20.86
C LEU A 117 1.48 -8.45 -20.67
N LEU A 118 1.74 -7.22 -20.22
CA LEU A 118 3.09 -6.73 -19.93
C LEU A 118 3.79 -7.60 -18.89
N LYS A 119 3.09 -8.05 -17.84
CA LYS A 119 3.65 -8.99 -16.84
C LYS A 119 4.03 -10.33 -17.46
N SER A 120 3.24 -10.87 -18.39
CA SER A 120 3.57 -12.11 -19.10
C SER A 120 4.81 -12.00 -20.00
N MET A 121 5.19 -10.78 -20.38
CA MET A 121 6.39 -10.47 -21.17
C MET A 121 7.63 -10.27 -20.28
N VAL A 122 7.50 -10.29 -18.95
CA VAL A 122 8.62 -10.11 -18.03
C VAL A 122 9.44 -11.39 -17.98
N THR A 123 10.73 -11.27 -18.31
CA THR A 123 11.71 -12.34 -18.23
C THR A 123 12.64 -12.14 -17.04
N GLY A 124 13.25 -13.23 -16.55
CA GLY A 124 14.26 -13.15 -15.50
C GLY A 124 15.61 -12.70 -16.02
N THR A 125 16.30 -11.90 -15.22
CA THR A 125 17.74 -11.67 -15.35
C THR A 125 18.50 -12.65 -14.46
N GLY A 126 19.78 -12.92 -14.77
CA GLY A 126 20.62 -13.82 -13.97
C GLY A 126 20.85 -13.40 -12.51
N ILE A 127 20.36 -12.22 -12.11
CA ILE A 127 20.45 -11.66 -10.75
C ILE A 127 19.08 -11.51 -10.07
N GLY A 128 18.04 -12.19 -10.57
CA GLY A 128 16.70 -12.22 -9.96
C GLY A 128 15.83 -10.96 -10.17
N ALA A 129 16.29 -9.98 -10.96
CA ALA A 129 15.45 -8.86 -11.39
C ALA A 129 14.62 -9.24 -12.63
N GLY A 130 13.40 -8.74 -12.73
CA GLY A 130 12.59 -8.84 -13.94
C GLY A 130 13.06 -7.86 -15.01
N LYS A 131 12.88 -8.23 -16.28
CA LYS A 131 13.13 -7.38 -17.45
C LYS A 131 11.97 -7.50 -18.42
N LEU A 132 11.39 -6.37 -18.79
CA LEU A 132 10.39 -6.27 -19.86
C LEU A 132 11.12 -6.18 -21.20
N ASP A 133 10.70 -7.01 -22.16
CA ASP A 133 11.24 -6.96 -23.51
C ASP A 133 10.78 -5.66 -24.21
N LEU A 134 11.75 -4.83 -24.59
CA LEU A 134 11.47 -3.52 -25.18
C LEU A 134 10.89 -3.64 -26.60
N PHE A 135 11.31 -4.64 -27.37
CA PHE A 135 10.80 -4.87 -28.71
C PHE A 135 9.34 -5.34 -28.68
N GLN A 136 8.99 -6.22 -27.74
CA GLN A 136 7.60 -6.60 -27.50
C GLN A 136 6.76 -5.41 -27.04
N LEU A 137 7.28 -4.57 -26.13
CA LEU A 137 6.59 -3.35 -25.70
C LEU A 137 6.34 -2.39 -26.87
N GLN A 138 7.34 -2.17 -27.73
CA GLN A 138 7.25 -1.28 -28.90
C GLN A 138 6.28 -1.78 -29.97
N SER A 139 6.20 -3.10 -30.15
CA SER A 139 5.33 -3.75 -31.14
C SER A 139 3.88 -3.95 -30.66
N LEU A 140 3.55 -3.59 -29.42
CA LEU A 140 2.16 -3.61 -28.94
C LEU A 140 1.25 -2.81 -29.87
N THR A 141 0.09 -3.35 -30.20
CA THR A 141 -0.88 -2.66 -31.06
C THR A 141 -2.10 -2.21 -30.27
N THR A 142 -2.61 -1.03 -30.63
CA THR A 142 -3.82 -0.46 -30.01
C THR A 142 -4.88 -0.11 -31.04
N TYR A 143 -6.14 -0.14 -30.62
CA TYR A 143 -7.22 0.49 -31.38
C TYR A 143 -7.16 2.00 -31.13
N ARG A 144 -7.10 2.76 -32.22
CA ARG A 144 -6.93 4.21 -32.21
C ARG A 144 -8.24 4.87 -32.62
N PRO A 145 -9.17 5.14 -31.68
CA PRO A 145 -10.43 5.80 -32.00
C PRO A 145 -10.19 7.28 -32.33
N THR A 146 -11.26 7.97 -32.72
CA THR A 146 -11.21 9.41 -32.99
C THR A 146 -10.73 10.19 -31.77
N LEU A 147 -10.14 11.37 -31.97
CA LEU A 147 -9.68 12.21 -30.86
C LEU A 147 -10.79 12.54 -29.87
N ALA A 148 -12.01 12.81 -30.33
CA ALA A 148 -13.14 13.10 -29.48
C ALA A 148 -13.50 11.92 -28.56
N GLU A 149 -13.35 10.70 -29.03
CA GLU A 149 -13.59 9.50 -28.23
C GLU A 149 -12.44 9.24 -27.25
N GLN A 150 -11.18 9.49 -27.65
CA GLN A 150 -10.04 9.45 -26.73
C GLN A 150 -10.21 10.43 -25.56
N GLU A 151 -10.68 11.65 -25.83
CA GLU A 151 -11.00 12.66 -24.80
C GLU A 151 -12.09 12.18 -23.85
N LYS A 152 -13.17 11.58 -24.37
CA LYS A 152 -14.23 11.02 -23.53
C LYS A 152 -13.73 9.90 -22.62
N ILE A 153 -12.93 8.98 -23.17
CA ILE A 153 -12.35 7.86 -22.40
C ILE A 153 -11.44 8.40 -21.30
N ALA A 154 -10.51 9.30 -21.66
CA ALA A 154 -9.58 9.91 -20.71
C ALA A 154 -10.32 10.69 -19.62
N SER A 155 -11.31 11.50 -19.98
CA SER A 155 -12.11 12.27 -19.04
C SER A 155 -12.90 11.38 -18.09
N PHE A 156 -13.51 10.30 -18.59
CA PHE A 156 -14.28 9.37 -17.76
C PHE A 156 -13.39 8.66 -16.74
N LEU A 157 -12.29 8.05 -17.19
CA LEU A 157 -11.39 7.32 -16.30
C LEU A 157 -10.71 8.25 -15.29
N GLY A 158 -10.29 9.45 -15.72
CA GLY A 158 -9.76 10.47 -14.83
C GLY A 158 -10.76 10.95 -13.77
N ALA A 159 -12.05 11.05 -14.11
CA ALA A 159 -13.10 11.38 -13.15
C ALA A 159 -13.29 10.27 -12.10
N VAL A 160 -13.21 9.00 -12.52
CA VAL A 160 -13.26 7.84 -11.61
C VAL A 160 -12.06 7.86 -10.65
N ASP A 161 -10.85 8.07 -11.15
CA ASP A 161 -9.64 8.17 -10.30
C ASP A 161 -9.72 9.33 -9.31
N THR A 162 -10.22 10.50 -9.76
CA THR A 162 -10.46 11.65 -8.90
C THR A 162 -11.41 11.29 -7.76
N ARG A 163 -12.51 10.59 -8.06
CA ARG A 163 -13.49 10.15 -7.06
C ARG A 163 -12.88 9.16 -6.07
N LEU A 164 -12.08 8.20 -6.54
CA LEU A 164 -11.37 7.26 -5.68
C LEU A 164 -10.43 7.97 -4.71
N ASN A 165 -9.67 8.95 -5.18
CA ASN A 165 -8.76 9.73 -4.33
C ASN A 165 -9.51 10.55 -3.28
N GLN A 166 -10.63 11.18 -3.65
CA GLN A 166 -11.49 11.89 -2.69
C GLN A 166 -12.04 10.96 -1.59
N LEU A 167 -12.46 9.75 -1.96
CA LEU A 167 -12.97 8.76 -0.99
C LEU A 167 -11.88 8.27 -0.05
N ARG A 168 -10.65 8.01 -0.55
CA ARG A 168 -9.50 7.68 0.29
C ARG A 168 -9.19 8.78 1.30
N ARG A 169 -9.16 10.05 0.85
CA ARG A 169 -8.93 11.19 1.72
C ARG A 169 -10.03 11.35 2.78
N LYS A 170 -11.29 11.19 2.37
CA LYS A 170 -12.43 11.23 3.31
C LYS A 170 -12.31 10.13 4.38
N ARG A 171 -11.90 8.92 4.00
CA ARG A 171 -11.66 7.82 4.95
C ARG A 171 -10.59 8.18 5.98
N GLU A 172 -9.45 8.71 5.55
CA GLU A 172 -8.36 9.14 6.45
C GLU A 172 -8.85 10.21 7.43
N LEU A 173 -9.52 11.25 6.93
CA LEU A 173 -10.04 12.33 7.77
C LEU A 173 -11.07 11.82 8.79
N LEU A 174 -11.94 10.89 8.40
CA LEU A 174 -12.89 10.27 9.31
C LEU A 174 -12.21 9.40 10.38
N GLN A 175 -11.13 8.70 10.04
CA GLN A 175 -10.33 7.94 11.01
C GLN A 175 -9.70 8.88 12.04
N THR A 176 -9.08 9.98 11.59
CA THR A 176 -8.52 11.00 12.49
C THR A 176 -9.59 11.66 13.35
N TYR A 177 -10.73 12.02 12.75
CA TYR A 177 -11.87 12.60 13.46
C TYR A 177 -12.40 11.65 14.53
N LYS A 178 -12.61 10.37 14.21
CA LYS A 178 -13.02 9.34 15.17
C LYS A 178 -12.07 9.28 16.36
N CYS A 179 -10.76 9.19 16.12
CA CYS A 179 -9.77 9.17 17.19
C CYS A 179 -9.83 10.43 18.08
N GLY A 180 -9.90 11.61 17.46
CA GLY A 180 -9.96 12.88 18.20
C GLY A 180 -11.25 13.05 19.01
N VAL A 181 -12.40 12.67 18.46
CA VAL A 181 -13.68 12.69 19.18
C VAL A 181 -13.67 11.69 20.33
N MET A 182 -13.16 10.47 20.12
CA MET A 182 -13.04 9.45 21.16
C MET A 182 -12.21 9.96 22.35
N GLN A 183 -11.03 10.55 22.09
CA GLN A 183 -10.21 11.16 23.13
C GLN A 183 -10.94 12.26 23.90
N LYS A 184 -11.67 13.13 23.20
CA LYS A 184 -12.43 14.21 23.84
C LYS A 184 -13.63 13.70 24.64
N ILE A 185 -14.31 12.66 24.17
CA ILE A 185 -15.43 12.01 24.86
C ILE A 185 -14.93 11.38 26.16
N PHE A 186 -13.89 10.56 26.11
CA PHE A 186 -13.38 9.87 27.31
C PHE A 186 -12.63 10.79 28.27
N ALA A 187 -12.14 11.95 27.81
CA ALA A 187 -11.68 13.05 28.66
C ALA A 187 -12.82 13.96 29.17
N GLN A 188 -14.09 13.59 28.92
CA GLN A 188 -15.30 14.32 29.28
C GLN A 188 -15.38 15.78 28.76
N LYS A 189 -14.58 16.14 27.75
CA LYS A 189 -14.58 17.46 27.09
C LYS A 189 -15.73 17.61 26.09
N ILE A 190 -16.25 16.50 25.57
CA ILE A 190 -17.46 16.42 24.76
C ILE A 190 -18.40 15.43 25.44
N ARG A 191 -19.65 15.83 25.65
CA ARG A 191 -20.68 15.02 26.30
C ARG A 191 -21.94 15.02 25.43
N PHE A 192 -22.60 13.87 25.36
CA PHE A 192 -23.92 13.78 24.77
C PHE A 192 -24.98 14.31 25.73
N LYS A 193 -26.15 14.61 25.18
CA LYS A 193 -27.37 14.95 25.91
C LYS A 193 -28.41 13.88 25.63
N ASP A 194 -29.34 13.71 26.55
CA ASP A 194 -30.45 12.79 26.38
C ASP A 194 -31.48 13.29 25.35
N ALA A 195 -32.58 12.55 25.19
CA ALA A 195 -33.63 12.84 24.22
C ALA A 195 -34.34 14.19 24.44
N ILE A 196 -34.30 14.75 25.66
CA ILE A 196 -34.89 16.05 26.01
C ILE A 196 -33.85 17.17 26.11
N GLY A 197 -32.59 16.89 25.75
CA GLY A 197 -31.51 17.88 25.74
C GLY A 197 -30.85 18.13 27.09
N SER A 198 -31.15 17.30 28.10
CA SER A 198 -30.53 17.36 29.43
C SER A 198 -29.17 16.65 29.44
N PRO A 199 -28.19 17.12 30.23
CA PRO A 199 -26.93 16.40 30.42
C PRO A 199 -27.16 15.03 31.07
N PHE A 200 -26.42 14.01 30.62
CA PHE A 200 -26.32 12.74 31.36
C PHE A 200 -25.61 12.93 32.71
N PRO A 201 -25.85 12.06 33.71
CA PRO A 201 -25.13 12.08 34.99
C PRO A 201 -23.60 12.08 34.84
N ASP A 202 -22.90 12.59 35.84
CA ASP A 202 -21.44 12.58 35.87
C ASP A 202 -20.88 11.14 35.87
N TRP A 203 -19.73 10.97 35.23
CA TRP A 203 -19.09 9.66 35.15
C TRP A 203 -18.31 9.38 36.43
N GLU A 204 -18.42 8.16 36.93
CA GLU A 204 -17.62 7.68 38.05
C GLU A 204 -16.31 7.05 37.56
N GLU A 205 -15.19 7.40 38.19
CA GLU A 205 -13.91 6.73 37.95
C GLU A 205 -13.84 5.44 38.77
N ARG A 206 -13.50 4.32 38.13
CA ARG A 206 -13.38 3.00 38.76
C ARG A 206 -12.15 2.25 38.23
N LYS A 207 -11.61 1.31 39.01
CA LYS A 207 -10.41 0.57 38.60
C LYS A 207 -10.79 -0.54 37.62
N LEU A 208 -10.02 -0.70 36.54
CA LEU A 208 -10.26 -1.77 35.56
C LEU A 208 -10.26 -3.17 36.20
N GLY A 209 -9.38 -3.41 37.18
CA GLY A 209 -9.31 -4.68 37.93
C GLY A 209 -10.57 -5.03 38.71
N ASP A 210 -11.47 -4.07 38.94
CA ASP A 210 -12.76 -4.33 39.56
C ASP A 210 -13.68 -5.10 38.61
N PHE A 211 -13.44 -5.04 37.29
CA PHE A 211 -14.32 -5.58 36.24
C PHE A 211 -13.74 -6.75 35.45
N ILE A 212 -12.44 -7.01 35.55
CA ILE A 212 -11.79 -8.09 34.79
C ILE A 212 -11.35 -9.23 35.72
N ILE A 213 -11.33 -10.44 35.17
CA ILE A 213 -10.79 -11.65 35.81
C ILE A 213 -9.74 -12.22 34.87
N GLU A 214 -8.55 -12.48 35.38
CA GLU A 214 -7.52 -13.19 34.63
C GLU A 214 -7.85 -14.69 34.54
N HIS A 215 -7.71 -15.27 33.34
CA HIS A 215 -7.89 -16.69 33.07
C HIS A 215 -6.55 -17.34 32.78
N GLN A 216 -6.18 -18.37 33.54
CA GLN A 216 -4.86 -19.00 33.49
C GLN A 216 -4.89 -20.47 33.07
N GLU A 217 -5.87 -20.87 32.25
CA GLU A 217 -5.94 -22.24 31.73
C GLU A 217 -4.91 -22.47 30.63
N ARG A 218 -4.28 -23.66 30.67
CA ARG A 218 -3.23 -24.07 29.74
C ARG A 218 -3.53 -25.44 29.12
N VAL A 219 -3.07 -25.63 27.89
CA VAL A 219 -3.11 -26.92 27.18
C VAL A 219 -1.74 -27.25 26.59
N ASN A 220 -1.40 -28.54 26.55
CA ASN A 220 -0.14 -29.01 25.96
C ASN A 220 -0.09 -28.82 24.43
N ALA A 221 1.11 -28.83 23.85
CA ALA A 221 1.30 -28.71 22.40
C ALA A 221 0.56 -29.78 21.56
N ASN A 222 0.26 -30.95 22.13
CA ASN A 222 -0.51 -32.02 21.48
C ASN A 222 -2.04 -31.88 21.69
N THR A 223 -2.52 -30.65 21.89
CA THR A 223 -3.94 -30.36 22.11
C THR A 223 -4.78 -30.50 20.83
N HIS A 224 -6.07 -30.80 20.99
CA HIS A 224 -7.06 -30.71 19.91
C HIS A 224 -7.67 -29.31 19.79
N VAL A 225 -7.38 -28.42 20.74
CA VAL A 225 -7.85 -27.03 20.73
C VAL A 225 -7.16 -26.28 19.57
N PRO A 226 -7.91 -25.64 18.66
CA PRO A 226 -7.35 -24.91 17.53
C PRO A 226 -6.35 -23.82 17.95
N ILE A 227 -5.17 -23.79 17.32
CA ILE A 227 -4.12 -22.82 17.66
C ILE A 227 -4.23 -21.56 16.80
N TYR A 228 -4.29 -20.41 17.47
CA TYR A 228 -4.46 -19.09 16.89
C TYR A 228 -3.31 -18.16 17.28
N SER A 229 -3.01 -17.23 16.37
CA SER A 229 -2.14 -16.10 16.60
C SER A 229 -2.97 -14.84 16.87
N SER A 230 -2.66 -14.14 17.96
CA SER A 230 -3.23 -12.83 18.26
C SER A 230 -2.50 -11.75 17.45
N SER A 231 -3.16 -11.24 16.40
CA SER A 231 -2.59 -10.29 15.44
C SER A 231 -3.25 -8.90 15.52
N ARG A 232 -2.69 -7.94 14.78
CA ARG A 232 -3.29 -6.59 14.62
C ARG A 232 -4.67 -6.63 13.96
N GLU A 233 -4.99 -7.67 13.20
CA GLU A 233 -6.28 -7.81 12.51
C GLU A 233 -7.29 -8.63 13.31
N GLY A 234 -6.86 -9.31 14.37
CA GLY A 234 -7.73 -10.23 15.12
C GLY A 234 -6.99 -11.50 15.50
N LEU A 235 -7.74 -12.45 16.05
CA LEU A 235 -7.28 -13.82 16.22
C LEU A 235 -7.34 -14.50 14.86
N LYS A 236 -6.23 -15.11 14.43
CA LYS A 236 -6.15 -15.85 13.16
C LYS A 236 -5.61 -17.26 13.38
N PRO A 237 -6.14 -18.28 12.69
CA PRO A 237 -5.55 -19.61 12.72
C PRO A 237 -4.06 -19.55 12.35
N GLN A 238 -3.22 -20.26 13.09
CA GLN A 238 -1.77 -20.17 12.89
C GLN A 238 -1.33 -20.64 11.50
N LYS A 239 -2.04 -21.63 10.93
CA LYS A 239 -1.81 -22.15 9.57
C LYS A 239 -1.93 -21.07 8.49
N GLU A 240 -2.89 -20.16 8.65
CA GLU A 240 -3.11 -19.03 7.73
C GLU A 240 -2.09 -17.89 7.97
N TYR A 241 -1.63 -17.72 9.21
CA TYR A 241 -0.71 -16.64 9.57
C TYR A 241 0.73 -16.88 9.12
N PHE A 242 1.17 -18.15 9.04
CA PHE A 242 2.56 -18.51 8.73
C PHE A 242 2.76 -19.25 7.40
N SER A 243 1.79 -19.16 6.47
CA SER A 243 1.91 -19.77 5.13
C SER A 243 2.30 -21.26 5.19
N ASP A 244 1.50 -22.08 5.89
CA ASP A 244 1.72 -23.52 6.12
C ASP A 244 2.96 -23.91 6.95
N ARG A 245 3.65 -22.95 7.59
CA ARG A 245 4.62 -23.27 8.64
C ARG A 245 3.93 -23.32 10.00
N GLU A 246 3.65 -24.51 10.50
CA GLU A 246 3.34 -24.67 11.93
C GLU A 246 4.60 -24.32 12.72
N LEU A 247 4.61 -23.17 13.40
CA LEU A 247 5.55 -22.96 14.50
C LEU A 247 5.13 -23.92 15.61
N LYS A 248 5.77 -25.09 15.67
CA LYS A 248 5.71 -25.95 16.84
C LYS A 248 6.38 -25.21 17.99
N ASN A 249 5.58 -24.55 18.82
CA ASN A 249 6.06 -24.19 20.14
C ASN A 249 6.23 -25.49 20.94
N GLU A 250 7.46 -25.79 21.33
CA GLU A 250 7.70 -26.81 22.35
C GLU A 250 7.19 -26.26 23.69
N GLY A 251 6.06 -26.78 24.17
CA GLY A 251 5.50 -26.40 25.47
C GLY A 251 3.98 -26.37 25.52
N GLU A 252 3.44 -25.37 26.23
CA GLU A 252 2.01 -25.17 26.49
C GLU A 252 1.48 -23.91 25.78
N TYR A 253 0.17 -23.88 25.56
CA TYR A 253 -0.58 -22.72 25.07
C TYR A 253 -1.55 -22.23 26.14
N GLY A 254 -1.89 -20.94 26.12
CA GLY A 254 -3.01 -20.40 26.89
C GLY A 254 -4.33 -20.66 26.20
N VAL A 255 -5.33 -21.13 26.94
CA VAL A 255 -6.70 -21.27 26.42
C VAL A 255 -7.38 -19.91 26.49
N VAL A 256 -8.00 -19.51 25.40
CA VAL A 256 -8.90 -18.36 25.30
C VAL A 256 -10.29 -18.91 25.07
N PRO A 257 -11.12 -19.05 26.13
CA PRO A 257 -12.48 -19.49 25.96
C PRO A 257 -13.30 -18.55 25.07
N LYS A 258 -14.42 -19.04 24.55
CA LYS A 258 -15.36 -18.20 23.79
C LYS A 258 -15.72 -16.93 24.58
N ASN A 259 -15.72 -15.78 23.90
CA ASN A 259 -15.96 -14.42 24.42
C ASN A 259 -14.90 -13.87 25.39
N PHE A 260 -13.84 -14.63 25.70
CA PHE A 260 -12.72 -14.10 26.48
C PHE A 260 -11.83 -13.27 25.57
N PHE A 261 -11.03 -12.39 26.14
CA PHE A 261 -10.16 -11.51 25.40
C PHE A 261 -8.70 -11.64 25.81
N VAL A 262 -7.82 -11.42 24.84
CA VAL A 262 -6.38 -11.58 24.95
C VAL A 262 -5.69 -10.39 24.28
N TYR A 263 -4.51 -10.01 24.77
CA TYR A 263 -3.68 -9.02 24.09
C TYR A 263 -2.22 -9.46 24.02
N ARG A 264 -1.48 -8.88 23.07
CA ARG A 264 -0.05 -9.11 22.91
C ARG A 264 0.71 -8.19 23.85
N HIS A 265 1.25 -8.71 24.95
CA HIS A 265 2.01 -7.89 25.90
C HIS A 265 3.48 -7.66 25.45
N MET A 266 4.03 -8.58 24.64
CA MET A 266 5.34 -8.46 24.00
C MET A 266 5.16 -8.07 22.53
N SER A 267 5.04 -6.78 22.25
CA SER A 267 5.05 -6.27 20.88
C SER A 267 6.29 -5.42 20.61
N ASP A 268 6.97 -5.67 19.49
CA ASP A 268 8.11 -4.88 19.02
C ASP A 268 7.69 -3.49 18.48
N ASP A 269 6.40 -3.16 18.56
CA ASP A 269 5.81 -1.91 18.12
C ASP A 269 4.94 -1.29 19.21
N ILE A 270 4.69 0.01 19.09
CA ILE A 270 3.81 0.80 19.98
C ILE A 270 2.31 0.47 19.82
N THR A 271 1.95 -0.61 19.11
CA THR A 271 0.54 -0.92 18.78
C THR A 271 -0.04 -1.88 19.81
N PHE A 272 -0.88 -1.35 20.71
CA PHE A 272 -1.60 -2.14 21.69
C PHE A 272 -3.00 -2.51 21.20
N LYS A 273 -3.36 -3.81 21.23
CA LYS A 273 -4.68 -4.29 20.79
C LYS A 273 -5.16 -5.47 21.63
N PHE A 274 -6.41 -5.39 22.09
CA PHE A 274 -7.18 -6.54 22.58
C PHE A 274 -7.89 -7.24 21.43
N ASN A 275 -7.89 -8.57 21.45
CA ASN A 275 -8.69 -9.40 20.56
C ASN A 275 -9.64 -10.26 21.41
N ILE A 276 -10.92 -10.27 21.05
CA ILE A 276 -11.96 -11.08 21.68
C ILE A 276 -12.08 -12.38 20.89
N ASN A 277 -12.16 -13.52 21.56
CA ASN A 277 -12.45 -14.79 20.91
C ASN A 277 -13.93 -14.87 20.52
N ASP A 278 -14.22 -14.61 19.25
CA ASP A 278 -15.53 -14.70 18.63
C ASP A 278 -15.67 -15.90 17.67
N THR A 279 -14.74 -16.86 17.70
CA THR A 279 -14.71 -18.01 16.78
C THR A 279 -15.84 -19.01 17.00
N GLY A 280 -16.50 -18.94 18.17
CA GLY A 280 -17.59 -19.83 18.54
C GLY A 280 -17.17 -21.05 19.37
N GLU A 281 -15.86 -21.26 19.54
CA GLU A 281 -15.24 -22.35 20.31
C GLU A 281 -14.05 -21.83 21.11
N ASP A 282 -13.49 -22.67 21.97
CA ASP A 282 -12.27 -22.33 22.71
C ASP A 282 -11.06 -22.45 21.78
N ILE A 283 -10.13 -21.51 21.90
CA ILE A 283 -8.90 -21.49 21.08
C ILE A 283 -7.66 -21.46 21.96
N ALA A 284 -6.52 -21.85 21.41
CA ALA A 284 -5.24 -21.83 22.07
C ALA A 284 -4.35 -20.73 21.46
N VAL A 285 -3.69 -19.93 22.30
CA VAL A 285 -2.75 -18.87 21.88
C VAL A 285 -1.42 -19.01 22.62
N SER A 286 -0.39 -18.26 22.22
CA SER A 286 0.90 -18.25 22.92
C SER A 286 0.72 -18.11 24.42
N LYS A 287 1.41 -18.95 25.22
CA LYS A 287 1.30 -18.92 26.68
C LYS A 287 1.66 -17.56 27.30
N GLU A 288 2.48 -16.79 26.59
CA GLU A 288 2.87 -15.45 27.01
C GLU A 288 1.69 -14.47 26.99
N TYR A 289 0.63 -14.72 26.22
CA TYR A 289 -0.46 -13.76 26.13
C TYR A 289 -1.43 -13.93 27.32
N PRO A 290 -1.65 -12.87 28.11
CA PRO A 290 -2.59 -12.93 29.22
C PRO A 290 -4.02 -12.95 28.68
N VAL A 291 -4.87 -13.76 29.31
CA VAL A 291 -6.26 -13.97 28.93
C VAL A 291 -7.15 -13.44 30.04
N PHE A 292 -8.22 -12.75 29.66
CA PHE A 292 -9.16 -12.16 30.60
C PHE A 292 -10.59 -12.41 30.18
N THR A 293 -11.47 -12.39 31.17
CA THR A 293 -12.90 -12.22 30.99
C THR A 293 -13.39 -11.06 31.85
N THR A 294 -14.63 -10.67 31.69
CA THR A 294 -15.28 -9.68 32.55
C THR A 294 -15.97 -10.38 33.72
N LYS A 295 -15.89 -9.83 34.94
CA LYS A 295 -16.80 -10.21 36.03
C LYS A 295 -18.22 -9.95 35.51
N ASN A 296 -19.03 -11.00 35.47
CA ASN A 296 -20.38 -11.05 34.87
C ASN A 296 -21.05 -9.67 34.70
N SER A 297 -21.43 -9.38 33.45
CA SER A 297 -22.53 -8.45 33.15
C SER A 297 -23.85 -8.98 33.71
#